data_AF-A0A7V5IEU2-F1
#
_entry.id   AF-A0A7V5IEU2-F1
#
_cell.length_a   1.000
_cell.length_b   1.000
_cell.length_c   1.000
_cell.angle_alpha   90.00
_cell.angle_beta   90.00
_cell.angle_gamma   90.00
#
_symmetry.space_group_name_H-M   'P 1'
#
loop_
_entity.id
_entity.type
_entity.pdbx_description
1 polymer ?
#
loop_
_entity_poly.entity_id
_entity_poly.type
_entity_poly.pdbx_seq_one_letter_code
_entity_poly.pdbx_strand_id
1 'polypeptide(L)'
;MGGNLSRRIIAFEPLINPELISSIKLFTNQMEGILASKPNQRRINIDPGYVNSYHLILATTKPAPHRPYLKEGIYADLTLLYYNKGFKPLPWTYPDYASDQLIAIISSLRQKFLFQLKRLRNNSL
;
A
#
# COMPACT_ATOMS: atom_id res chain seq x y z
N MET A 1 -5.11 -12.36 17.20
CA MET A 1 -4.54 -10.99 17.10
C MET A 1 -4.80 -10.27 18.42
N GLY A 2 -3.87 -9.46 18.92
CA GLY A 2 -3.99 -8.81 20.24
C GLY A 2 -5.12 -7.79 20.30
N GLY A 3 -5.79 -7.69 21.45
CA GLY A 3 -7.07 -6.96 21.60
C GLY A 3 -7.03 -5.43 21.44
N ASN A 4 -5.84 -4.81 21.35
CA ASN A 4 -5.67 -3.34 21.36
C ASN A 4 -4.91 -2.82 20.13
N LEU A 5 -5.16 -3.35 18.93
CA LEU A 5 -4.54 -2.86 17.70
C LEU A 5 -5.28 -1.64 17.17
N SER A 6 -4.56 -0.54 16.97
CA SER A 6 -5.06 0.63 16.25
C SER A 6 -4.43 0.72 14.87
N ARG A 7 -5.19 1.22 13.90
CA ARG A 7 -4.73 1.45 12.53
C ARG A 7 -4.79 2.93 12.19
N ARG A 8 -3.78 3.39 11.45
CA ARG A 8 -3.80 4.69 10.79
C ARG A 8 -3.42 4.49 9.33
N ILE A 9 -4.08 5.26 8.46
CA ILE A 9 -3.72 5.37 7.05
C ILE A 9 -3.09 6.74 6.86
N ILE A 10 -1.91 6.76 6.26
CA ILE A 10 -1.16 7.98 5.94
C ILE A 10 -0.94 7.96 4.44
N ALA A 11 -1.23 9.08 3.78
CA ALA A 11 -0.98 9.28 2.37
C ALA A 11 -0.10 10.52 2.20
N PHE A 12 0.79 10.48 1.21
CA PHE A 12 1.71 11.56 0.89
C PHE A 12 1.27 12.25 -0.40
N GLU A 13 1.41 13.57 -0.46
CA GLU A 13 1.06 14.34 -1.65
C GLU A 13 2.01 14.08 -2.83
N PRO A 14 3.35 14.04 -2.66
CA PRO A 14 4.25 13.72 -3.77
C PRO A 14 3.99 12.33 -4.34
N LEU A 15 3.81 12.26 -5.66
CA LEU A 15 3.71 10.99 -6.37
C LEU A 15 5.07 10.31 -6.41
N ILE A 16 5.09 8.99 -6.27
CA ILE A 16 6.30 8.18 -6.40
C ILE A 16 6.33 7.46 -7.75
N ASN A 17 7.53 7.16 -8.26
CA ASN A 17 7.69 6.11 -9.25
C ASN A 17 7.47 4.75 -8.55
N PRO A 18 6.61 3.85 -9.08
CA PRO A 18 6.39 2.52 -8.51
C PRO A 18 7.66 1.71 -8.25
N GLU A 19 8.75 1.93 -8.99
CA GLU A 19 10.05 1.29 -8.76
C GLU A 19 10.63 1.52 -7.35
N LEU A 20 10.24 2.63 -6.71
CA LEU A 20 10.68 2.97 -5.35
C LEU A 20 10.00 2.12 -4.28
N ILE A 21 8.91 1.41 -4.59
CA ILE A 21 8.11 0.74 -3.55
C ILE A 21 8.91 -0.33 -2.79
N SER A 22 9.86 -0.98 -3.46
CA SER A 22 10.72 -1.99 -2.81
C SER A 22 11.67 -1.35 -1.81
N SER A 23 12.33 -0.25 -2.20
CA SER A 23 13.24 0.50 -1.32
C SER A 23 12.48 1.15 -0.16
N ILE A 24 11.26 1.65 -0.40
CA ILE A 24 10.37 2.13 0.67
C ILE A 24 10.04 0.99 1.65
N LYS A 25 9.72 -0.22 1.16
CA LYS A 25 9.44 -1.36 2.06
C LYS A 25 10.65 -1.73 2.90
N LEU A 26 11.84 -1.80 2.32
CA LEU A 26 13.07 -2.06 3.05
C LEU A 26 13.31 -1.00 4.14
N PHE A 27 13.15 0.28 3.82
CA PHE A 27 13.24 1.36 4.80
C PHE A 27 12.21 1.19 5.93
N THR A 28 10.95 0.90 5.61
CA THR A 28 9.92 0.69 6.64
C THR A 28 10.19 -0.52 7.53
N ASN A 29 10.76 -1.60 6.98
CA ASN A 29 11.18 -2.77 7.76
C ASN A 29 12.31 -2.41 8.75
N GLN A 30 13.27 -1.58 8.33
CA GLN A 30 14.32 -1.08 9.22
C GLN A 30 13.72 -0.24 10.35
N MET A 31 12.76 0.64 10.04
CA MET A 31 12.06 1.45 11.04
C MET A 31 11.28 0.60 12.05
N GLU A 32 10.59 -0.45 11.60
CA GLU A 32 9.95 -1.42 12.51
C GLU A 32 10.95 -2.06 13.47
N GLY A 33 12.17 -2.37 12.99
CA GLY A 33 13.26 -2.90 13.80
C GLY A 33 13.79 -1.90 14.83
N ILE A 34 13.99 -0.65 14.43
CA ILE A 34 14.43 0.44 15.34
C ILE A 34 13.39 0.70 16.44
N LEU A 35 12.11 0.57 16.13
CA LEU A 35 11.00 0.80 17.07
C LEU A 35 10.63 -0.45 17.90
N ALA A 36 11.25 -1.59 17.63
CA ALA A 36 11.08 -2.80 18.44
C ALA A 36 11.77 -2.64 19.79
N SER A 37 11.15 -3.11 20.88
CA SER A 37 11.79 -3.05 22.20
C SER A 37 12.82 -4.14 22.45
N LYS A 38 12.74 -5.23 21.69
CA LYS A 38 13.64 -6.37 21.75
C LYS A 38 13.78 -6.96 20.35
N PRO A 39 14.87 -7.69 20.05
CA PRO A 39 14.97 -8.46 18.82
C PRO A 39 13.71 -9.30 18.61
N ASN A 40 13.16 -9.26 17.39
CA ASN A 40 11.93 -9.96 16.98
C ASN A 40 10.63 -9.55 17.70
N GLN A 41 10.62 -8.46 18.48
CA GLN A 41 9.41 -7.97 19.15
C GLN A 41 8.89 -6.67 18.50
N ARG A 42 8.38 -6.81 17.27
CA ARG A 42 7.79 -5.69 16.53
C ARG A 42 6.60 -5.10 17.30
N ARG A 43 6.65 -3.79 17.57
CA ARG A 43 5.56 -3.04 18.20
C ARG A 43 4.54 -2.50 17.21
N ILE A 44 5.00 -2.24 15.99
CA ILE A 44 4.20 -1.68 14.90
C ILE A 44 4.43 -2.49 13.62
N ASN A 45 3.48 -2.42 12.71
CA ASN A 45 3.63 -2.85 11.33
C ASN A 45 3.40 -1.64 10.43
N ILE A 46 4.31 -1.42 9.48
CA ILE A 46 4.26 -0.39 8.46
C ILE A 46 4.22 -1.10 7.11
N ASP A 47 3.05 -1.03 6.48
CA ASP A 47 2.79 -1.62 5.17
C ASP A 47 2.71 -0.50 4.11
N PRO A 48 3.84 -0.15 3.46
CA PRO A 48 3.83 0.80 2.37
C PRO A 48 3.14 0.21 1.14
N GLY A 49 2.48 1.09 0.41
CA GLY A 49 1.79 0.76 -0.82
C GLY A 49 1.57 1.99 -1.69
N TYR A 50 1.01 1.78 -2.88
CA TYR A 50 0.59 2.85 -3.76
C TYR A 50 -0.77 2.54 -4.37
N VAL A 51 -1.49 3.61 -4.68
CA VAL A 51 -2.76 3.57 -5.41
C VAL A 51 -2.54 4.19 -6.78
N ASN A 52 -3.04 3.54 -7.82
CA ASN A 52 -3.11 4.12 -9.16
C ASN A 52 -4.54 4.04 -9.71
N SER A 53 -4.69 4.27 -11.03
CA SER A 53 -5.98 4.22 -11.72
C SER A 53 -6.70 2.86 -11.64
N TYR A 54 -5.95 1.78 -11.39
CA TYR A 54 -6.40 0.41 -11.59
C TYR A 54 -6.37 -0.42 -10.30
N HIS A 55 -5.51 -0.11 -9.33
CA HIS A 55 -5.30 -0.98 -8.18
C HIS A 55 -4.67 -0.28 -6.97
N LEU A 56 -4.79 -0.95 -5.82
CA LEU A 56 -3.95 -0.76 -4.64
C LEU A 56 -2.94 -1.91 -4.59
N ILE A 57 -1.65 -1.56 -4.50
CA ILE A 57 -0.56 -2.52 -4.26
C ILE A 57 0.05 -2.21 -2.90
N LEU A 58 0.28 -3.25 -2.10
CA LEU A 58 1.13 -3.19 -0.91
C LEU A 58 2.44 -3.93 -1.20
N ALA A 59 3.54 -3.48 -0.58
CA ALA A 59 4.81 -4.19 -0.66
C ALA A 59 5.00 -5.13 0.54
N THR A 60 5.52 -6.32 0.27
CA THR A 60 5.67 -7.37 1.27
C THR A 60 6.95 -8.17 1.07
N THR A 61 7.50 -8.72 2.15
CA THR A 61 8.63 -9.65 2.14
C THR A 61 8.19 -11.11 2.02
N LYS A 62 6.87 -11.37 2.05
CA LYS A 62 6.30 -12.72 2.11
C LYS A 62 5.89 -13.18 0.71
N PRO A 63 6.66 -14.07 0.04
CA PRO A 63 6.26 -14.63 -1.24
C PRO A 63 4.92 -15.37 -1.13
N ALA A 64 4.12 -15.33 -2.20
CA ALA A 64 2.92 -16.12 -2.39
C ALA A 64 2.60 -16.23 -3.89
N PRO A 65 1.78 -17.21 -4.34
CA PRO A 65 1.46 -17.36 -5.77
C PRO A 65 0.89 -16.11 -6.44
N HIS A 66 0.16 -15.29 -5.70
CA HIS A 66 -0.44 -14.03 -6.17
C HIS A 66 0.44 -12.79 -5.94
N ARG A 67 1.68 -12.98 -5.48
CA ARG A 67 2.61 -11.89 -5.16
C ARG A 67 3.81 -11.92 -6.09
N PRO A 68 3.75 -11.27 -7.26
CA PRO A 68 4.88 -11.17 -8.16
C PRO A 68 6.10 -10.55 -7.49
N TYR A 69 7.28 -11.08 -7.80
CA TYR A 69 8.54 -10.53 -7.34
C TYR A 69 8.79 -9.15 -7.97
N LEU A 70 9.33 -8.22 -7.17
CA LEU A 70 9.80 -6.92 -7.62
C LEU A 70 11.33 -6.90 -7.68
N LYS A 71 11.98 -6.67 -6.54
CA LYS A 71 13.43 -6.70 -6.34
C LYS A 71 13.77 -6.81 -4.86
N GLU A 72 15.01 -7.19 -4.54
CA GLU A 72 15.58 -7.15 -3.18
C GLU A 72 14.75 -7.92 -2.13
N GLY A 73 14.15 -9.04 -2.53
CA GLY A 73 13.29 -9.85 -1.66
C GLY A 73 11.91 -9.24 -1.38
N ILE A 74 11.53 -8.19 -2.10
CA ILE A 74 10.21 -7.55 -2.02
C ILE A 74 9.31 -8.04 -3.15
N TYR A 75 8.06 -8.25 -2.82
CA TYR A 75 6.99 -8.69 -3.70
C TYR A 75 5.84 -7.68 -3.69
N ALA A 76 5.12 -7.60 -4.80
CA ALA A 76 3.91 -6.81 -4.91
C ALA A 76 2.69 -7.64 -4.48
N ASP A 77 1.89 -7.12 -3.56
CA ASP A 77 0.60 -7.69 -3.18
C ASP A 77 -0.54 -6.87 -3.81
N LEU A 78 -1.14 -7.43 -4.87
CA LEU A 78 -2.33 -6.85 -5.50
C LEU A 78 -3.50 -6.96 -4.52
N THR A 79 -3.76 -5.86 -3.81
CA THR A 79 -4.64 -5.84 -2.64
C THR A 79 -6.06 -5.45 -2.98
N LEU A 80 -6.28 -4.48 -3.88
CA LEU A 80 -7.60 -4.11 -4.39
C LEU A 80 -7.51 -3.84 -5.89
N LEU A 81 -8.53 -4.24 -6.65
CA LEU A 81 -8.68 -3.92 -8.08
C LEU A 81 -9.81 -2.91 -8.29
N TYR A 82 -9.60 -1.93 -9.16
CA TYR A 82 -10.60 -0.95 -9.54
C TYR A 82 -11.25 -1.35 -10.86
N TYR A 83 -12.54 -1.72 -10.81
CA TYR A 83 -13.36 -1.99 -11.99
C TYR A 83 -14.84 -1.74 -11.65
N ASN A 84 -15.68 -1.59 -12.67
CA ASN A 84 -17.12 -1.29 -12.49
C ASN A 84 -17.38 -0.15 -11.49
N LYS A 85 -16.59 0.92 -11.60
CA LYS A 85 -16.67 2.16 -10.80
C LYS A 85 -16.38 2.00 -9.30
N GLY A 86 -15.67 0.95 -8.86
CA GLY A 86 -15.26 0.84 -7.47
C GLY A 86 -14.04 -0.06 -7.26
N PHE A 87 -13.38 0.10 -6.11
CA PHE A 87 -12.40 -0.89 -5.66
C PHE A 87 -13.11 -2.15 -5.17
N LYS A 88 -12.55 -3.29 -5.52
CA LYS A 88 -13.05 -4.61 -5.18
C LYS A 88 -11.91 -5.44 -4.57
N PRO A 89 -12.17 -6.16 -3.46
CA PRO A 89 -11.20 -7.09 -2.91
C PRO A 89 -11.04 -8.30 -3.84
N LEU A 90 -9.88 -8.94 -3.72
CA LEU A 90 -9.53 -10.20 -4.34
C LEU A 90 -9.66 -11.33 -3.29
N PRO A 91 -9.64 -12.61 -3.70
CA PRO A 91 -9.79 -13.73 -2.77
C PRO A 91 -8.78 -13.77 -1.62
N TRP A 92 -7.62 -13.13 -1.79
CA TRP A 92 -6.54 -13.06 -0.78
C TRP A 92 -6.46 -11.72 -0.05
N THR A 93 -7.32 -10.74 -0.38
CA THR A 93 -7.32 -9.45 0.32
C THR A 93 -7.68 -9.65 1.78
N TYR A 94 -6.85 -9.14 2.69
CA TYR A 94 -7.15 -9.23 4.11
C TYR A 94 -8.48 -8.52 4.45
N PRO A 95 -9.31 -9.05 5.38
CA PRO A 95 -10.68 -8.55 5.62
C PRO A 95 -10.78 -7.07 6.00
N ASP A 96 -9.76 -6.61 6.69
CA ASP A 96 -9.56 -5.23 7.10
C ASP A 96 -9.32 -4.29 5.90
N TYR A 97 -8.64 -4.76 4.85
CA TYR A 97 -8.50 -4.07 3.58
C TYR A 97 -9.75 -4.15 2.69
N ALA A 98 -10.57 -5.18 2.89
CA ALA A 98 -11.83 -5.35 2.20
C ALA A 98 -13.00 -4.54 2.83
N SER A 99 -12.77 -3.89 3.97
CA SER A 99 -13.81 -3.10 4.64
C SER A 99 -14.27 -1.90 3.81
N ASP A 100 -15.57 -1.59 3.87
CA ASP A 100 -16.16 -0.44 3.15
C ASP A 100 -15.49 0.89 3.54
N GLN A 101 -15.13 1.04 4.81
CA GLN A 101 -14.42 2.22 5.31
C GLN A 101 -13.06 2.38 4.63
N LEU A 102 -12.27 1.32 4.53
CA LEU A 102 -10.96 1.41 3.88
C LEU A 102 -11.12 1.61 2.37
N ILE A 103 -12.07 0.91 1.74
CA ILE A 103 -12.38 1.06 0.31
C ILE A 103 -12.77 2.52 -0.01
N ALA A 104 -13.56 3.18 0.85
CA ALA A 104 -13.91 4.58 0.68
C ALA A 104 -12.68 5.51 0.77
N ILE A 105 -11.79 5.28 1.73
CA ILE A 105 -10.53 6.03 1.88
C ILE A 105 -9.66 5.86 0.62
N ILE A 106 -9.44 4.62 0.19
CA ILE A 106 -8.62 4.32 -1.00
C ILE A 106 -9.25 4.88 -2.29
N SER A 107 -10.58 4.88 -2.39
CA SER A 107 -11.30 5.52 -3.50
C SER A 107 -11.06 7.01 -3.55
N SER A 108 -11.08 7.70 -2.40
CA SER A 108 -10.75 9.12 -2.30
C SER A 108 -9.29 9.41 -2.71
N LEU A 109 -8.34 8.59 -2.26
CA LEU A 109 -6.94 8.70 -2.66
C LEU A 109 -6.75 8.51 -4.18
N ARG A 110 -7.47 7.56 -4.80
CA ARG A 110 -7.45 7.39 -6.25
C ARG A 110 -7.96 8.64 -6.99
N GLN A 111 -9.02 9.28 -6.51
CA GLN A 111 -9.50 10.52 -7.15
C GLN A 111 -8.45 11.64 -7.06
N LYS A 112 -7.78 11.77 -5.91
CA LYS A 112 -6.66 12.72 -5.76
C LYS A 112 -5.51 12.41 -6.72
N PHE A 113 -5.12 11.14 -6.83
CA PHE A 113 -4.10 10.68 -7.76
C PHE A 113 -4.44 11.05 -9.22
N LEU A 114 -5.66 10.76 -9.67
CA LEU A 114 -6.11 11.10 -11.03
C LEU A 114 -6.10 12.61 -11.29
N PHE A 115 -6.50 13.41 -10.29
CA PHE A 115 -6.44 14.86 -10.36
C PHE A 115 -4.99 15.36 -10.49
N GLN A 116 -4.06 14.81 -9.71
CA GLN A 116 -2.63 15.13 -9.79
C GLN A 116 -2.05 14.79 -11.16
N LEU A 117 -2.37 13.61 -11.72
CA LEU A 117 -1.94 13.24 -13.07
C LEU A 117 -2.44 14.21 -14.13
N LYS A 118 -3.70 14.65 -14.05
CA LYS A 118 -4.26 15.64 -14.98
C LYS A 118 -3.50 16.97 -14.90
N ARG A 119 -3.16 17.43 -13.70
CA ARG A 119 -2.37 18.66 -13.52
C ARG A 119 -0.96 18.54 -14.06
N LEU A 120 -0.27 17.43 -13.80
CA LEU A 120 1.06 17.18 -14.33
C LEU A 120 1.06 17.23 -15.87
N ARG A 121 0.10 16.57 -16.51
CA ARG A 121 -0.02 16.60 -17.98
C ARG A 121 -0.24 18.01 -18.53
N ASN A 122 -1.03 18.83 -17.85
CA ASN A 122 -1.31 20.19 -18.29
C ASN A 122 -0.14 21.16 -18.08
N ASN A 123 0.74 20.89 -17.11
CA ASN A 123 1.92 21.70 -16.83
C ASN A 123 3.16 21.28 -17.65
N SER A 124 3.07 20.18 -18.40
CA SER A 124 4.12 19.70 -19.31
C SER A 124 3.89 20.12 -20.77
N LEU A 125 2.89 20.98 -21.01
CA LEU A 125 2.60 21.66 -22.28
C LEU A 125 2.92 23.15 -22.10
#